data_AF-A0A954HNL5-F1
#
_entry.id   AF-A0A954HNL5-F1
#
_cell.length_a   1.000
_cell.length_b   1.000
_cell.length_c   1.000
_cell.angle_alpha   90.00
_cell.angle_beta   90.00
_cell.angle_gamma   90.00
#
_symmetry.space_group_name_H-M   'P 1'
#
loop_
_entity.id
_entity.type
_entity.pdbx_description
1 polymer ?
#
loop_
_entity_poly.entity_id
_entity_poly.type
_entity_poly.pdbx_seq_one_letter_code
_entity_poly.pdbx_strand_id
1 'polypeptide(L)'
;MSLARPSLSDKMLMSLDFPTVFSDRGVPMKQFVALARVSSREQEREGFSLDIQEDALRRYAESREGKIVRLFKIAETASKADERKTFREVIAFCKKHCMELDGLLVYKVDRAARNLFDFVEIERLESEYDVPFICVSQPTENNPAGRMMRRTLANMASFYTEQQSVDVREGLARRVREGWFVGLAPYGYRNVRKDGRGVVEIDPVQADNVRRIFHLYAFENLTLDGVTEKVKVEGRIWRSSVPKFPRSSVHNILRDRAYIGEIEYRGEWYPRKAGATH
;
A
#
# COMPACT_ATOMS: atom_id res chain seq x y z
N MET A 1 -10.54 2.44 36.69
CA MET A 1 -11.29 1.29 37.24
C MET A 1 -10.49 0.04 36.93
N SER A 2 -9.88 -0.55 37.95
CA SER A 2 -9.13 -1.82 37.84
C SER A 2 -10.14 -2.93 37.55
N LEU A 3 -10.08 -3.55 36.37
CA LEU A 3 -10.85 -4.77 36.12
C LEU A 3 -10.23 -5.86 37.02
N ALA A 4 -11.01 -6.30 38.02
CA ALA A 4 -10.58 -7.30 38.98
C ALA A 4 -10.18 -8.60 38.27
N ARG A 5 -9.08 -9.21 38.71
CA ARG A 5 -8.59 -10.51 38.22
C ARG A 5 -9.68 -11.57 38.46
N PRO A 6 -10.17 -12.29 37.42
CA PRO A 6 -11.07 -13.42 37.63
C PRO A 6 -10.37 -14.55 38.39
N SER A 7 -11.08 -15.18 39.31
CA SER A 7 -10.58 -16.31 40.08
C SER A 7 -10.36 -17.55 39.20
N LEU A 8 -9.55 -18.54 39.63
CA LEU A 8 -9.40 -19.83 38.92
C LEU A 8 -10.73 -20.57 38.73
N SER A 9 -11.70 -20.34 39.61
CA SER A 9 -13.07 -20.84 39.51
C SER A 9 -13.88 -20.13 38.42
N ASP A 10 -13.66 -18.82 38.20
CA ASP A 10 -14.30 -18.09 37.09
C ASP A 10 -13.76 -18.55 35.73
N LYS A 11 -12.52 -19.08 35.69
CA LYS A 11 -11.90 -19.63 34.47
C LYS A 11 -12.58 -20.91 33.94
N MET A 12 -13.32 -21.65 34.76
CA MET A 12 -14.00 -22.88 34.33
C MET A 12 -15.43 -22.65 33.80
N LEU A 13 -16.04 -21.50 34.07
CA LEU A 13 -17.46 -21.25 33.77
C LEU A 13 -17.73 -20.45 32.49
N MET A 14 -16.70 -19.93 31.82
CA MET A 14 -16.83 -19.30 30.51
C MET A 14 -16.59 -20.34 29.42
N SER A 15 -17.58 -20.52 28.55
CA SER A 15 -17.53 -21.42 27.38
C SER A 15 -16.26 -21.17 26.56
N LEU A 16 -15.35 -22.14 26.56
CA LEU A 16 -14.18 -22.16 25.68
C LEU A 16 -14.67 -22.21 24.23
N ASP A 17 -14.44 -21.14 23.46
CA ASP A 17 -14.78 -21.09 22.03
C ASP A 17 -13.87 -22.04 21.22
N PHE A 18 -12.71 -22.42 21.77
CA PHE A 18 -11.84 -23.47 21.20
C PHE A 18 -11.48 -24.52 22.27
N PRO A 19 -11.62 -25.83 21.98
CA PRO A 19 -11.23 -26.87 22.93
C PRO A 19 -9.73 -26.78 23.22
N THR A 20 -9.35 -26.88 24.50
CA THR A 20 -7.95 -27.07 24.91
C THR A 20 -7.38 -28.26 24.16
N VAL A 21 -6.37 -28.02 23.32
CA VAL A 21 -5.73 -29.08 22.54
C VAL A 21 -4.50 -29.55 23.28
N PHE A 22 -4.40 -30.86 23.44
CA PHE A 22 -3.29 -31.52 24.10
C PHE A 22 -2.34 -32.09 23.05
N SER A 23 -1.04 -32.07 23.34
CA SER A 23 -0.04 -32.77 22.53
C SER A 23 -0.17 -34.29 22.69
N ASP A 24 0.51 -35.07 21.85
CA ASP A 24 0.60 -36.54 21.98
C ASP A 24 1.11 -37.01 23.36
N ARG A 25 1.74 -36.11 24.12
CA ARG A 25 2.21 -36.35 25.49
C ARG A 25 1.23 -35.92 26.59
N GLY A 26 0.02 -35.48 26.23
CA GLY A 26 -1.03 -35.06 27.18
C GLY A 26 -0.80 -33.69 27.83
N VAL A 27 0.10 -32.86 27.27
CA VAL A 27 0.38 -31.49 27.78
C VAL A 27 -0.49 -30.48 27.02
N PRO A 28 -1.12 -29.50 27.70
CA PRO A 28 -1.87 -28.43 27.02
C PRO A 28 -0.95 -27.69 26.05
N MET A 29 -1.31 -27.67 24.77
CA MET A 29 -0.54 -26.96 23.75
C MET A 29 -0.79 -25.46 23.85
N LYS A 30 0.27 -24.69 23.65
CA LYS A 30 0.16 -23.25 23.53
C LYS A 30 -0.67 -22.85 22.31
N GLN A 31 -1.48 -21.81 22.44
CA GLN A 31 -2.35 -21.33 21.38
C GLN A 31 -1.93 -19.95 20.92
N PHE A 32 -1.59 -19.84 19.63
CA PHE A 32 -1.12 -18.59 19.04
C PHE A 32 -2.06 -18.08 17.97
N VAL A 33 -2.22 -16.77 17.90
CA VAL A 33 -2.71 -16.09 16.70
C VAL A 33 -1.50 -15.66 15.88
N ALA A 34 -1.60 -15.70 14.56
CA ALA A 34 -0.52 -15.25 13.69
C ALA A 34 -1.01 -14.22 12.67
N LEU A 35 -0.16 -13.24 12.36
CA LEU A 35 -0.38 -12.27 11.29
C LEU A 35 0.80 -12.29 10.32
N ALA A 36 0.51 -12.58 9.05
CA ALA A 36 1.45 -12.51 7.93
C ALA A 36 1.04 -11.37 6.99
N ARG A 37 2.02 -10.57 6.56
CA ARG A 37 1.79 -9.39 5.72
C ARG A 37 2.90 -9.22 4.69
N VAL A 38 2.55 -8.90 3.46
CA VAL A 38 3.53 -8.58 2.41
C VAL A 38 3.08 -7.37 1.59
N SER A 39 4.03 -6.53 1.17
CA SER A 39 3.84 -5.57 0.08
C SER A 39 4.71 -5.92 -1.13
N SER A 40 4.32 -5.45 -2.32
CA SER A 40 5.00 -5.75 -3.59
C SER A 40 6.50 -5.45 -3.56
N ARG A 41 6.89 -4.32 -2.96
CA ARG A 41 8.30 -3.92 -2.86
C ARG A 41 9.14 -4.87 -2.01
N GLU A 42 8.53 -5.53 -1.04
CA GLU A 42 9.20 -6.42 -0.09
C GLU A 42 9.36 -7.81 -0.68
N GLN A 43 8.36 -8.26 -1.46
CA GLN A 43 8.47 -9.47 -2.27
C GLN A 43 9.63 -9.37 -3.26
N GLU A 44 9.79 -8.21 -3.94
CA GLU A 44 10.89 -7.98 -4.89
C GLU A 44 12.27 -7.85 -4.22
N ARG A 45 12.36 -7.15 -3.08
CA ARG A 45 13.67 -6.87 -2.43
C ARG A 45 14.20 -8.02 -1.59
N GLU A 46 13.32 -8.70 -0.88
CA GLU A 46 13.72 -9.61 0.19
C GLU A 46 13.23 -11.05 -0.05
N GLY A 47 12.48 -11.30 -1.13
CA GLY A 47 11.93 -12.62 -1.43
C GLY A 47 10.90 -13.10 -0.40
N PHE A 48 10.40 -12.21 0.47
CA PHE A 48 9.47 -12.56 1.55
C PHE A 48 8.05 -12.77 1.01
N SER A 49 7.75 -13.97 0.53
CA SER A 49 6.38 -14.39 0.27
C SER A 49 5.61 -14.61 1.58
N LEU A 50 4.27 -14.58 1.50
CA LEU A 50 3.42 -14.97 2.63
C LEU A 50 3.69 -16.40 3.11
N ASP A 51 4.08 -17.29 2.20
CA ASP A 51 4.35 -18.70 2.50
C ASP A 51 5.60 -18.84 3.39
N ILE A 52 6.67 -18.08 3.09
CA ILE A 52 7.88 -18.08 3.93
C ILE A 52 7.58 -17.55 5.33
N GLN A 53 6.75 -16.50 5.43
CA GLN A 53 6.35 -15.97 6.73
C GLN A 53 5.49 -16.98 7.49
N GLU A 54 4.53 -17.60 6.83
CA GLU A 54 3.65 -18.61 7.43
C GLU A 54 4.45 -19.80 7.96
N ASP A 55 5.38 -20.35 7.16
CA ASP A 55 6.24 -21.45 7.57
C ASP A 55 7.11 -21.07 8.78
N ALA A 56 7.70 -19.86 8.79
CA ALA A 56 8.45 -19.38 9.95
C ALA A 56 7.58 -19.24 11.22
N LEU A 57 6.35 -18.73 11.07
CA LEU A 57 5.38 -18.60 12.18
C LEU A 57 4.97 -19.97 12.72
N ARG A 58 4.69 -20.94 11.83
CA ARG A 58 4.33 -22.32 12.21
C ARG A 58 5.47 -23.02 12.94
N ARG A 59 6.69 -22.97 12.40
CA ARG A 59 7.89 -23.52 13.06
C ARG A 59 8.12 -22.92 14.43
N TYR A 60 7.91 -21.61 14.58
CA TYR A 60 8.01 -20.97 15.89
C TYR A 60 6.98 -21.52 16.87
N ALA A 61 5.70 -21.61 16.47
CA ALA A 61 4.65 -22.17 17.32
C ALA A 61 4.96 -23.62 17.74
N GLU A 62 5.36 -24.47 16.78
CA GLU A 62 5.73 -25.87 17.02
C GLU A 62 6.91 -26.01 17.99
N SER A 63 7.96 -25.19 17.81
CA SER A 63 9.13 -25.16 18.72
C SER A 63 8.78 -24.77 20.16
N ARG A 64 7.60 -24.18 20.38
CA ARG A 64 7.05 -23.81 21.69
C ARG A 64 5.96 -24.77 22.17
N GLU A 65 5.87 -25.95 21.58
CA GLU A 65 4.83 -26.96 21.87
C GLU A 65 3.42 -26.38 21.70
N GLY A 66 3.26 -25.51 20.71
CA GLY A 66 2.01 -24.81 20.43
C GLY A 66 1.57 -24.92 18.98
N LYS A 67 0.41 -24.33 18.70
CA LYS A 67 -0.19 -24.27 17.36
C LYS A 67 -0.74 -22.88 17.08
N ILE A 68 -0.87 -22.58 15.79
CA ILE A 68 -1.57 -21.38 15.35
C ILE A 68 -3.07 -21.71 15.24
N VAL A 69 -3.89 -21.13 16.11
CA VAL A 69 -5.35 -21.32 16.10
C VAL A 69 -6.03 -20.50 15.01
N ARG A 70 -5.41 -19.37 14.63
CA ARG A 70 -5.89 -18.52 13.54
C ARG A 70 -4.74 -17.76 12.90
N LEU A 71 -4.63 -17.86 11.58
CA LEU A 71 -3.68 -17.10 10.77
C LEU A 71 -4.44 -16.05 9.95
N PHE A 72 -4.08 -14.78 10.15
CA PHE A 72 -4.54 -13.67 9.33
C PHE A 72 -3.48 -13.33 8.28
N LYS A 73 -3.92 -13.10 7.04
CA LYS A 73 -3.04 -12.77 5.92
C LYS A 73 -3.44 -11.43 5.31
N ILE A 74 -2.45 -10.58 5.09
CA ILE A 74 -2.59 -9.33 4.35
C ILE A 74 -1.71 -9.43 3.09
N ALA A 75 -2.34 -9.69 1.95
CA ALA A 75 -1.67 -9.80 0.66
C ALA A 75 -1.37 -8.43 0.05
N GLU A 76 -0.42 -8.38 -0.88
CA GLU A 76 -0.04 -7.15 -1.58
C GLU A 76 -1.20 -6.49 -2.35
N THR A 77 -2.15 -7.29 -2.83
CA THR A 77 -3.31 -6.86 -3.61
C THR A 77 -4.42 -6.30 -2.74
N ALA A 78 -4.30 -6.41 -1.40
CA ALA A 78 -5.29 -5.90 -0.48
C ALA A 78 -5.37 -4.38 -0.58
N SER A 79 -6.59 -3.84 -0.69
CA SER A 79 -6.78 -2.40 -0.61
C SER A 79 -6.45 -1.91 0.81
N LYS A 80 -6.15 -0.62 0.97
CA LYS A 80 -5.94 -0.02 2.30
C LYS A 80 -7.12 -0.27 3.25
N ALA A 81 -8.33 -0.36 2.71
CA ALA A 81 -9.53 -0.65 3.49
C ALA A 81 -9.55 -2.11 3.98
N ASP A 82 -9.17 -3.05 3.11
CA ASP A 82 -9.09 -4.48 3.45
C ASP A 82 -7.99 -4.73 4.48
N GLU A 83 -6.80 -4.15 4.30
CA GLU A 83 -5.72 -4.25 5.30
C GLU A 83 -6.20 -3.76 6.68
N ARG A 84 -6.89 -2.61 6.72
CA ARG A 84 -7.40 -2.02 7.97
C ARG A 84 -8.49 -2.89 8.60
N LYS A 85 -9.33 -3.51 7.78
CA LYS A 85 -10.36 -4.45 8.23
C LYS A 85 -9.71 -5.68 8.87
N THR A 86 -8.79 -6.34 8.17
CA THR A 86 -8.06 -7.51 8.68
C THR A 86 -7.31 -7.18 9.97
N PHE A 87 -6.63 -6.03 10.04
CA PHE A 87 -5.94 -5.61 11.27
C PHE A 87 -6.92 -5.47 12.45
N ARG A 88 -8.09 -4.83 12.24
CA ARG A 88 -9.12 -4.72 13.28
C ARG A 88 -9.67 -6.08 13.70
N GLU A 89 -9.83 -7.00 12.75
CA GLU A 89 -10.25 -8.38 13.04
C GLU A 89 -9.23 -9.13 13.90
N VAL A 90 -7.92 -8.97 13.64
CA VAL A 90 -6.85 -9.52 14.49
C VAL A 90 -6.99 -9.00 15.91
N ILE A 91 -7.03 -7.68 16.09
CA ILE A 91 -7.11 -7.06 17.43
C ILE A 91 -8.39 -7.50 18.16
N ALA A 92 -9.54 -7.50 17.48
CA ALA A 92 -10.81 -7.93 18.07
C ALA A 92 -10.78 -9.41 18.47
N PHE A 93 -10.19 -10.27 17.64
CA PHE A 93 -10.04 -11.69 17.94
C PHE A 93 -9.14 -11.92 19.15
N CYS A 94 -7.97 -11.27 19.20
CA CYS A 94 -7.07 -11.36 20.35
C CYS A 94 -7.72 -10.86 21.64
N LYS A 95 -8.48 -9.76 21.59
CA LYS A 95 -9.21 -9.23 22.77
C LYS A 95 -10.32 -10.18 23.22
N LYS A 96 -11.04 -10.81 22.28
CA LYS A 96 -12.12 -11.76 22.59
C LYS A 96 -11.59 -13.05 23.24
N HIS A 97 -10.46 -13.56 22.76
CA HIS A 97 -9.87 -14.84 23.16
C HIS A 97 -8.63 -14.68 24.05
N CYS A 98 -8.43 -13.53 24.71
CA CYS A 98 -7.20 -13.24 25.42
C CYS A 98 -6.85 -14.24 26.53
N MET A 99 -7.86 -14.88 27.12
CA MET A 99 -7.68 -15.90 28.15
C MET A 99 -7.22 -17.27 27.61
N GLU A 100 -7.37 -17.49 26.31
CA GLU A 100 -7.06 -18.76 25.63
C GLU A 100 -5.72 -18.69 24.88
N LEU A 101 -5.19 -17.47 24.65
CA LEU A 101 -4.05 -17.22 23.77
C LEU A 101 -2.75 -17.00 24.54
N ASP A 102 -1.69 -17.66 24.10
CA ASP A 102 -0.31 -17.51 24.58
C ASP A 102 0.47 -16.40 23.85
N GLY A 103 -0.11 -15.82 22.78
CA GLY A 103 0.47 -14.65 22.11
C GLY A 103 0.02 -14.44 20.66
N LEU A 104 0.38 -13.26 20.16
CA LEU A 104 0.28 -12.85 18.76
C LEU A 104 1.67 -12.97 18.11
N LEU A 105 1.79 -13.91 17.17
CA LEU A 105 3.00 -14.11 16.37
C LEU A 105 2.98 -13.24 15.12
N VAL A 106 4.10 -12.56 14.88
CA VAL A 106 4.38 -11.85 13.64
C VAL A 106 5.80 -12.15 13.17
N TYR A 107 6.05 -11.97 11.88
CA TYR A 107 7.38 -12.23 11.35
C TYR A 107 8.41 -11.18 11.82
N LYS A 108 8.09 -9.89 11.71
CA LYS A 108 8.89 -8.71 12.12
C LYS A 108 7.98 -7.61 12.66
N VAL A 109 8.56 -6.62 13.36
CA VAL A 109 7.81 -5.49 13.92
C VAL A 109 7.10 -4.67 12.82
N ASP A 110 7.78 -4.37 11.72
CA ASP A 110 7.24 -3.62 10.58
C ASP A 110 6.16 -4.39 9.79
N ARG A 111 6.05 -5.71 10.01
CA ARG A 111 5.00 -6.57 9.43
C ARG A 111 3.75 -6.62 10.30
N ALA A 112 3.85 -6.24 11.57
CA ALA A 112 2.76 -6.23 12.52
C ALA A 112 1.85 -5.01 12.35
N ALA A 113 2.43 -3.85 12.03
CA ALA A 113 1.77 -2.56 12.08
C ALA A 113 2.14 -1.70 10.87
N ARG A 114 1.16 -1.00 10.27
CA ARG A 114 1.42 -0.09 9.14
C ARG A 114 1.97 1.25 9.57
N ASN A 115 1.66 1.64 10.80
CA ASN A 115 2.03 2.92 11.40
C ASN A 115 2.16 2.74 12.91
N LEU A 116 2.61 3.79 13.60
CA LEU A 116 2.81 3.73 15.04
C LEU A 116 1.51 3.50 15.83
N PHE A 117 0.35 3.97 15.35
CA PHE A 117 -0.94 3.75 16.02
C PHE A 117 -1.33 2.27 16.03
N ASP A 118 -1.10 1.55 14.93
CA ASP A 118 -1.34 0.12 14.84
C ASP A 118 -0.42 -0.64 15.80
N PHE A 119 0.85 -0.22 15.91
CA PHE A 119 1.78 -0.80 16.86
C PHE A 119 1.31 -0.60 18.31
N VAL A 120 0.80 0.58 18.65
CA VAL A 120 0.23 0.85 19.99
C VAL A 120 -0.95 -0.07 20.28
N GLU A 121 -1.86 -0.31 19.33
CA GLU A 121 -2.97 -1.25 19.55
C GLU A 121 -2.50 -2.69 19.78
N ILE A 122 -1.43 -3.12 19.12
CA ILE A 122 -0.79 -4.43 19.40
C ILE A 122 -0.16 -4.44 20.78
N GLU A 123 0.57 -3.39 21.15
CA GLU A 123 1.19 -3.29 22.47
C GLU A 123 0.15 -3.33 23.60
N ARG A 124 -1.04 -2.76 23.38
CA ARG A 124 -2.15 -2.84 24.34
C ARG A 124 -2.64 -4.27 24.56
N LEU A 125 -2.50 -5.18 23.58
CA LEU A 125 -2.79 -6.59 23.80
C LEU A 125 -1.86 -7.19 24.87
N GLU A 126 -0.58 -6.82 24.86
CA GLU A 126 0.40 -7.28 25.86
C GLU A 126 0.11 -6.65 27.24
N SER A 127 -0.14 -5.34 27.30
CA SER A 127 -0.27 -4.63 28.58
C SER A 127 -1.64 -4.71 29.25
N GLU A 128 -2.72 -4.80 28.48
CA GLU A 128 -4.11 -4.78 29.00
C GLU A 128 -4.78 -6.16 28.97
N TYR A 129 -4.36 -7.04 28.06
CA TYR A 129 -5.02 -8.33 27.82
C TYR A 129 -4.11 -9.55 28.08
N ASP A 130 -2.86 -9.34 28.50
CA ASP A 130 -1.86 -10.39 28.75
C ASP A 130 -1.62 -11.32 27.54
N VAL A 131 -1.75 -10.78 26.33
CA VAL A 131 -1.46 -11.48 25.07
C VAL A 131 -0.12 -10.98 24.54
N PRO A 132 0.99 -11.71 24.72
CA PRO A 132 2.31 -11.25 24.32
C PRO A 132 2.44 -11.03 22.83
N PHE A 133 3.11 -9.94 22.45
CA PHE A 133 3.48 -9.68 21.06
C PHE A 133 4.86 -10.25 20.74
N ILE A 134 4.93 -11.20 19.82
CA ILE A 134 6.12 -12.01 19.55
C ILE A 134 6.56 -11.84 18.09
N CYS A 135 7.78 -11.33 17.90
CA CYS A 135 8.43 -11.25 16.59
C CYS A 135 9.36 -12.44 16.38
N VAL A 136 9.10 -13.26 15.35
CA VAL A 136 9.84 -14.51 15.12
C VAL A 136 11.25 -14.27 14.58
N SER A 137 11.43 -13.33 13.65
CA SER A 137 12.76 -13.05 13.07
C SER A 137 13.56 -11.99 13.83
N GLN A 138 12.92 -11.29 14.78
CA GLN A 138 13.53 -10.31 15.68
C GLN A 138 13.17 -10.66 17.13
N PRO A 139 13.71 -11.77 17.68
CA PRO A 139 13.34 -12.23 19.00
C PRO A 139 13.66 -11.15 20.04
N THR A 140 12.68 -10.85 20.88
CA THR A 140 12.82 -9.92 22.01
C THR A 140 12.19 -10.56 23.23
N GLU A 141 12.74 -10.28 24.40
CA GLU A 141 12.15 -10.75 25.64
C GLU A 141 10.86 -9.97 25.97
N ASN A 142 9.95 -10.58 26.73
CA ASN A 142 8.73 -9.90 27.23
C ASN A 142 8.99 -9.19 28.56
N ASN A 143 10.12 -8.48 28.61
CA ASN A 143 10.54 -7.65 29.74
C ASN A 143 10.56 -6.16 29.33
N PRO A 144 10.77 -5.21 30.26
CA PRO A 144 10.82 -3.79 29.91
C PRO A 144 11.84 -3.42 28.81
N ALA A 145 13.02 -4.06 28.79
CA ALA A 145 14.05 -3.82 27.79
C ALA A 145 13.64 -4.33 26.40
N GLY A 146 13.03 -5.52 26.32
CA GLY A 146 12.49 -6.06 25.08
C GLY A 146 11.33 -5.23 24.53
N ARG A 147 10.41 -4.76 25.39
CA ARG A 147 9.37 -3.80 24.98
C ARG A 147 9.97 -2.49 24.44
N MET A 148 10.99 -1.95 25.11
CA MET A 148 11.70 -0.76 24.62
C MET A 148 12.32 -1.01 23.24
N MET A 149 12.97 -2.16 23.04
CA MET A 149 13.54 -2.53 21.74
C MET A 149 12.47 -2.63 20.65
N ARG A 150 11.32 -3.26 20.93
CA ARG A 150 10.19 -3.33 19.98
C ARG A 150 9.66 -1.95 19.60
N ARG A 151 9.52 -1.03 20.57
CA ARG A 151 9.12 0.37 20.32
C ARG A 151 10.14 1.10 19.44
N THR A 152 11.44 0.95 19.71
CA THR A 152 12.49 1.56 18.89
C THR A 152 12.46 1.02 17.47
N LEU A 153 12.30 -0.28 17.27
CA LEU A 153 12.15 -0.88 15.94
C LEU A 153 10.91 -0.34 15.20
N ALA A 154 9.77 -0.20 15.90
CA ALA A 154 8.55 0.37 15.33
C ALA A 154 8.76 1.84 14.90
N ASN A 155 9.44 2.65 15.73
CA ASN A 155 9.78 4.03 15.41
C ASN A 155 10.72 4.12 14.20
N MET A 156 11.75 3.28 14.13
CA MET A 156 12.66 3.22 12.98
C MET A 156 11.90 2.86 11.69
N ALA A 157 10.99 1.88 11.75
CA ALA A 157 10.17 1.50 10.60
C ALA A 157 9.26 2.65 10.12
N SER A 158 8.65 3.39 11.05
CA SER A 158 7.86 4.59 10.72
C SER A 158 8.73 5.65 10.05
N PHE A 159 9.88 5.95 10.63
CA PHE A 159 10.84 6.90 10.09
C PHE A 159 11.26 6.55 8.65
N TYR A 160 11.63 5.29 8.38
CA TYR A 160 12.00 4.88 7.02
C TYR A 160 10.86 5.05 6.00
N THR A 161 9.63 4.79 6.41
CA THR A 161 8.44 4.95 5.55
C THR A 161 8.18 6.43 5.24
N GLU A 162 8.31 7.29 6.25
CA GLU A 162 8.16 8.73 6.11
C GLU A 162 9.29 9.34 5.26
N GLN A 163 10.54 8.98 5.54
CA GLN A 163 11.71 9.44 4.80
C GLN A 163 11.62 9.04 3.33
N GLN A 164 11.24 7.79 3.03
CA GLN A 164 11.05 7.38 1.65
C GLN A 164 9.97 8.21 0.92
N SER A 165 8.90 8.56 1.61
CA SER A 165 7.84 9.41 1.04
C SER A 165 8.34 10.84 0.75
N VAL A 166 9.35 11.31 1.49
CA VAL A 166 10.08 12.55 1.21
C VAL A 166 10.99 12.35 -0.01
N ASP A 167 11.81 11.31 -0.03
CA ASP A 167 12.75 11.03 -1.12
C ASP A 167 12.05 10.88 -2.48
N VAL A 168 10.92 10.17 -2.52
CA VAL A 168 10.10 10.02 -3.73
C VAL A 168 9.62 11.39 -4.21
N ARG A 169 9.12 12.22 -3.30
CA ARG A 169 8.61 13.56 -3.62
C ARG A 169 9.72 14.48 -4.15
N GLU A 170 10.88 14.45 -3.52
CA GLU A 170 12.05 15.20 -3.96
C GLU A 170 12.56 14.72 -5.32
N GLY A 171 12.58 13.39 -5.52
CA GLY A 171 12.92 12.78 -6.80
C GLY A 171 11.98 13.24 -7.93
N LEU A 172 10.67 13.22 -7.70
CA LEU A 172 9.68 13.72 -8.65
C LEU A 172 9.86 15.22 -8.92
N ALA A 173 10.07 16.03 -7.86
CA ALA A 173 10.31 17.47 -8.00
C ALA A 173 11.59 17.77 -8.80
N ARG A 174 12.65 16.98 -8.62
CA ARG A 174 13.89 17.09 -9.40
C ARG A 174 13.64 16.75 -10.87
N ARG A 175 12.91 15.67 -11.15
CA ARG A 175 12.56 15.29 -12.53
C ARG A 175 11.76 16.37 -13.25
N VAL A 176 10.78 16.99 -12.57
CA VAL A 176 10.02 18.11 -13.15
C VAL A 176 10.91 19.32 -13.42
N ARG A 177 11.80 19.68 -12.48
CA ARG A 177 12.77 20.77 -12.67
C ARG A 177 13.75 20.52 -13.82
N GLU A 178 14.06 19.26 -14.10
CA GLU A 178 14.83 18.83 -15.27
C GLU A 178 14.00 18.81 -16.58
N GLY A 179 12.72 19.15 -16.52
CA GLY A 179 11.81 19.26 -17.66
C GLY A 179 11.15 17.94 -18.05
N TRP A 180 11.06 16.94 -17.15
CA TRP A 180 10.42 15.65 -17.39
C TRP A 180 9.02 15.56 -16.79
N PHE A 181 8.10 14.91 -17.52
CA PHE A 181 6.79 14.54 -17.00
C PHE A 181 6.91 13.43 -15.94
N VAL A 182 6.14 13.55 -14.87
CA VAL A 182 6.12 12.62 -13.72
C VAL A 182 4.79 11.88 -13.55
N GLY A 183 3.87 12.02 -14.50
CA GLY A 183 2.55 11.41 -14.49
C GLY A 183 2.10 10.95 -15.86
N LEU A 184 0.78 10.86 -16.03
CA LEU A 184 0.16 10.51 -17.31
C LEU A 184 0.51 11.57 -18.36
N ALA A 185 0.92 11.11 -19.53
CA ALA A 185 1.17 11.97 -20.66
C ALA A 185 -0.13 12.67 -21.12
N PRO A 186 -0.09 13.97 -21.48
CA PRO A 186 -1.20 14.63 -22.17
C PRO A 186 -1.55 13.90 -23.47
N TYR A 187 -2.80 14.06 -23.94
CA TYR A 187 -3.21 13.50 -25.23
C TYR A 187 -2.29 13.98 -26.36
N GLY A 188 -2.00 13.14 -27.36
CA GLY A 188 -0.95 13.45 -28.34
C GLY A 188 0.45 13.05 -27.91
N TYR A 189 0.60 12.62 -26.66
CA TYR A 189 1.82 12.02 -26.13
C TYR A 189 1.52 10.65 -25.51
N ARG A 190 2.56 9.84 -25.32
CA ARG A 190 2.49 8.53 -24.69
C ARG A 190 3.65 8.33 -23.72
N ASN A 191 3.37 7.69 -22.59
CA ASN A 191 4.41 7.23 -21.67
C ASN A 191 5.06 5.95 -22.24
N VAL A 192 6.38 5.93 -22.35
CA VAL A 192 7.16 4.73 -22.70
C VAL A 192 8.25 4.49 -21.68
N ARG A 193 8.77 3.25 -21.60
CA ARG A 193 9.97 2.94 -20.82
C ARG A 193 11.18 2.82 -21.75
N LYS A 194 12.18 3.67 -21.55
CA LYS A 194 13.50 3.60 -22.20
C LYS A 194 14.58 3.54 -21.13
N ASP A 195 15.50 2.58 -21.23
CA ASP A 195 16.62 2.37 -20.29
C ASP A 195 16.20 2.34 -18.80
N GLY A 196 15.10 1.65 -18.51
CA GLY A 196 14.56 1.55 -17.15
C GLY A 196 13.87 2.83 -16.63
N ARG A 197 13.74 3.88 -17.46
CA ARG A 197 13.13 5.17 -17.10
C ARG A 197 11.83 5.39 -17.88
N GLY A 198 10.81 5.89 -17.19
CA GLY A 198 9.58 6.38 -17.84
C GLY A 198 9.82 7.73 -18.49
N VAL A 199 9.59 7.83 -19.80
CA VAL A 199 9.70 9.06 -20.60
C VAL A 199 8.41 9.30 -21.38
N VAL A 200 8.20 10.53 -21.87
CA VAL A 200 6.97 10.92 -22.59
C VAL A 200 7.32 11.33 -24.01
N GLU A 201 6.86 10.53 -24.96
CA GLU A 201 7.10 10.70 -26.39
C GLU A 201 5.83 11.13 -27.13
N ILE A 202 6.01 11.60 -28.36
CA ILE A 202 4.89 11.94 -29.24
C ILE A 202 4.21 10.65 -29.67
N ASP A 203 2.89 10.60 -29.52
CA ASP A 203 2.07 9.64 -30.23
C ASP A 203 1.76 10.23 -31.61
N PRO A 204 2.23 9.64 -32.71
CA PRO A 204 2.13 10.27 -34.03
C PRO A 204 0.67 10.48 -34.47
N VAL A 205 -0.23 9.55 -34.12
CA VAL A 205 -1.65 9.61 -34.52
C VAL A 205 -2.37 10.64 -33.68
N GLN A 206 -2.21 10.60 -32.36
CA GLN A 206 -2.88 11.54 -31.46
C GLN A 206 -2.32 12.95 -31.60
N ALA A 207 -1.01 13.11 -31.84
CA ALA A 207 -0.40 14.42 -32.04
C ALA A 207 -0.90 15.08 -33.32
N ASP A 208 -1.15 14.31 -34.39
CA ASP A 208 -1.79 14.84 -35.59
C ASP A 208 -3.21 15.37 -35.29
N ASN A 209 -3.99 14.63 -34.49
CA ASN A 209 -5.29 15.10 -34.02
C ASN A 209 -5.18 16.41 -33.21
N VAL A 210 -4.20 16.52 -32.31
CA VAL A 210 -3.96 17.75 -31.54
C VAL A 210 -3.65 18.92 -32.47
N ARG A 211 -2.71 18.76 -33.42
CA ARG A 211 -2.38 19.80 -34.40
C ARG A 211 -3.60 20.21 -35.21
N ARG A 212 -4.41 19.24 -35.65
CA ARG A 212 -5.65 19.53 -36.39
C ARG A 212 -6.64 20.31 -35.53
N ILE A 213 -6.84 19.92 -34.27
CA ILE A 213 -7.73 20.64 -33.33
C ILE A 213 -7.30 22.10 -33.17
N PHE A 214 -6.01 22.35 -32.94
CA PHE A 214 -5.48 23.73 -32.85
C PHE A 214 -5.68 24.49 -34.16
N HIS A 215 -5.44 23.86 -35.31
CA HIS A 215 -5.65 24.49 -36.62
C HIS A 215 -7.11 24.89 -36.85
N LEU A 216 -8.04 23.96 -36.60
CA LEU A 216 -9.48 24.18 -36.74
C LEU A 216 -9.96 25.33 -35.86
N TYR A 217 -9.44 25.42 -34.63
CA TYR A 217 -9.83 26.45 -33.68
C TYR A 217 -9.21 27.82 -34.03
N ALA A 218 -7.91 27.86 -34.36
CA ALA A 218 -7.17 29.11 -34.56
C ALA A 218 -7.38 29.75 -35.95
N PHE A 219 -7.55 28.94 -37.00
CA PHE A 219 -7.56 29.44 -38.38
C PHE A 219 -8.90 29.25 -39.09
N GLU A 220 -9.70 28.26 -38.69
CA GLU A 220 -11.03 28.01 -39.28
C GLU A 220 -12.18 28.60 -38.44
N ASN A 221 -11.89 29.31 -37.34
CA ASN A 221 -12.84 29.99 -36.46
C ASN A 221 -14.02 29.10 -35.99
N LEU A 222 -13.78 27.79 -35.82
CA LEU A 222 -14.80 26.86 -35.37
C LEU A 222 -15.02 26.97 -33.86
N THR A 223 -16.29 26.91 -33.44
CA THR A 223 -16.64 26.70 -32.03
C THR A 223 -16.17 25.32 -31.57
N LEU A 224 -16.14 25.07 -30.26
CA LEU A 224 -15.77 23.74 -29.73
C LEU A 224 -16.64 22.61 -30.32
N ASP A 225 -17.93 22.87 -30.50
CA ASP A 225 -18.85 21.91 -31.12
C ASP A 225 -18.53 21.72 -32.62
N GLY A 226 -18.24 22.81 -33.32
CA GLY A 226 -17.78 22.79 -34.71
C GLY A 226 -16.49 21.97 -34.89
N VAL A 227 -15.51 22.14 -34.00
CA VAL A 227 -14.28 21.34 -33.98
C VAL A 227 -14.61 19.87 -33.78
N THR A 228 -15.47 19.51 -32.81
CA THR A 228 -15.81 18.10 -32.55
C THR A 228 -16.51 17.43 -33.73
N GLU A 229 -17.39 18.14 -34.45
CA GLU A 229 -18.06 17.58 -35.62
C GLU A 229 -17.10 17.49 -36.80
N LYS A 230 -16.23 18.50 -37.00
CA LYS A 230 -15.27 18.50 -38.09
C LYS A 230 -14.26 17.37 -37.97
N VAL A 231 -13.65 17.14 -36.80
CA VAL A 231 -12.71 16.02 -36.61
C VAL A 231 -13.40 14.66 -36.78
N LYS A 232 -14.68 14.55 -36.42
CA LYS A 232 -15.49 13.35 -36.63
C LYS A 232 -15.75 13.10 -38.13
N VAL A 233 -16.13 14.12 -38.89
CA VAL A 233 -16.32 14.03 -40.35
C VAL A 233 -15.02 13.66 -41.06
N GLU A 234 -13.88 14.13 -40.55
CA GLU A 234 -12.54 13.75 -41.02
C GLU A 234 -12.12 12.32 -40.62
N GLY A 235 -12.98 11.55 -39.94
CA GLY A 235 -12.71 10.17 -39.52
C GLY A 235 -11.72 10.05 -38.36
N ARG A 236 -11.39 11.16 -37.67
CA ARG A 236 -10.47 11.15 -36.54
C ARG A 236 -11.16 10.62 -35.30
N ILE A 237 -10.49 9.68 -34.62
CA ILE A 237 -11.01 9.05 -33.41
C ILE A 237 -10.28 9.53 -32.16
N TRP A 238 -11.00 9.64 -31.04
CA TRP A 238 -10.42 9.96 -29.74
C TRP A 238 -9.69 8.74 -29.15
N ARG A 239 -10.41 7.62 -28.98
CA ARG A 239 -9.83 6.33 -28.58
C ARG A 239 -10.74 5.19 -29.06
N SER A 240 -10.21 3.98 -29.23
CA SER A 240 -10.98 2.85 -29.76
C SER A 240 -12.26 2.56 -28.95
N SER A 241 -12.23 2.75 -27.63
CA SER A 241 -13.41 2.56 -26.76
C SER A 241 -14.39 3.74 -26.77
N VAL A 242 -13.95 4.93 -27.18
CA VAL A 242 -14.78 6.14 -27.29
C VAL A 242 -14.35 6.88 -28.55
N PRO A 243 -14.89 6.52 -29.73
CA PRO A 243 -14.39 7.06 -31.00
C PRO A 243 -14.63 8.56 -31.16
N LYS A 244 -15.74 9.08 -30.63
CA LYS A 244 -16.08 10.51 -30.72
C LYS A 244 -15.25 11.33 -29.72
N PHE A 245 -14.72 12.46 -30.17
CA PHE A 245 -14.09 13.47 -29.30
C PHE A 245 -15.15 14.13 -28.39
N PRO A 246 -15.03 14.00 -27.06
CA PRO A 246 -15.87 14.76 -26.15
C PRO A 246 -15.53 16.25 -26.22
N ARG A 247 -16.56 17.10 -26.17
CA ARG A 247 -16.39 18.56 -26.16
C ARG A 247 -15.47 19.04 -25.02
N SER A 248 -15.58 18.43 -23.84
CA SER A 248 -14.72 18.71 -22.68
C SER A 248 -13.26 18.35 -22.94
N SER A 249 -12.99 17.25 -23.64
CA SER A 249 -11.63 16.85 -24.02
C SER A 249 -11.01 17.83 -25.00
N VAL A 250 -11.75 18.28 -26.02
CA VAL A 250 -11.29 19.31 -26.97
C VAL A 250 -10.98 20.61 -26.23
N HIS A 251 -11.88 21.04 -25.34
CA HIS A 251 -11.66 22.22 -24.49
C HIS A 251 -10.40 22.10 -23.63
N ASN A 252 -10.17 20.94 -23.01
CA ASN A 252 -8.98 20.70 -22.19
C ASN A 252 -7.70 20.72 -23.03
N ILE A 253 -7.72 20.12 -24.23
CA ILE A 253 -6.56 20.13 -25.15
C ILE A 253 -6.16 21.56 -25.48
N LEU A 254 -7.12 22.41 -25.86
CA LEU A 254 -6.86 23.80 -26.26
C LEU A 254 -6.33 24.68 -25.10
N ARG A 255 -6.50 24.26 -23.85
CA ARG A 255 -6.05 24.98 -22.65
C ARG A 255 -4.81 24.38 -21.98
N ASP A 256 -4.39 23.21 -22.42
CA ASP A 256 -3.29 22.48 -21.80
C ASP A 256 -1.95 23.12 -22.21
N ARG A 257 -1.22 23.64 -21.23
CA ARG A 257 0.06 24.31 -21.44
C ARG A 257 1.18 23.32 -21.79
N ALA A 258 0.94 22.02 -21.70
CA ALA A 258 1.88 21.01 -22.21
C ALA A 258 2.17 21.17 -23.70
N TYR A 259 1.22 21.68 -24.49
CA TYR A 259 1.42 21.91 -25.93
C TYR A 259 2.27 23.15 -26.24
N ILE A 260 2.50 24.02 -25.25
CA ILE A 260 3.48 25.12 -25.34
C ILE A 260 4.77 24.81 -24.57
N GLY A 261 4.95 23.54 -24.16
CA GLY A 261 6.19 23.07 -23.54
C GLY A 261 6.28 23.36 -22.05
N GLU A 262 5.18 23.32 -21.31
CA GLU A 262 5.18 23.49 -19.86
C GLU A 262 4.61 22.28 -19.11
N ILE A 263 5.02 22.09 -17.87
CA ILE A 263 4.63 20.96 -17.02
C ILE A 263 4.05 21.54 -15.73
N GLU A 264 2.81 21.16 -15.42
CA GLU A 264 2.21 21.49 -14.13
C GLU A 264 2.73 20.52 -13.06
N TYR A 265 3.24 21.05 -11.96
CA TYR A 265 3.56 20.27 -10.78
C TYR A 265 3.25 21.07 -9.53
N ARG A 266 2.32 20.56 -8.70
CA ARG A 266 1.92 21.17 -7.42
C ARG A 266 1.43 22.62 -7.55
N GLY A 267 0.73 22.94 -8.64
CA GLY A 267 0.17 24.27 -8.90
C GLY A 267 1.15 25.28 -9.51
N GLU A 268 2.40 24.86 -9.77
CA GLU A 268 3.41 25.66 -10.45
C GLU A 268 3.72 25.10 -11.84
N TRP A 269 4.18 25.97 -12.74
CA TRP A 269 4.51 25.64 -14.12
C TRP A 269 6.02 25.63 -14.33
N TYR A 270 6.52 24.56 -14.95
CA TYR A 270 7.94 24.35 -15.21
C TYR A 270 8.19 24.17 -16.71
N PRO A 271 9.30 24.69 -17.27
CA PRO A 271 9.61 24.50 -18.68
C PRO A 271 9.96 23.03 -18.97
N ARG A 272 9.40 22.50 -20.06
CA ARG A 272 9.72 21.18 -20.61
C ARG A 272 11.04 21.26 -21.37
N LYS A 273 11.90 20.26 -21.22
CA LYS A 273 13.15 20.17 -21.99
C LYS A 273 12.87 19.85 -23.47
N ALA A 274 13.35 20.69 -24.38
CA ALA A 274 13.33 20.42 -25.82
C ALA A 274 14.20 19.19 -26.14
N GLY A 275 13.63 18.19 -26.82
CA GLY A 275 14.30 16.90 -27.08
C GLY A 275 13.92 15.76 -26.13
N ALA A 276 13.05 15.99 -25.13
CA ALA A 276 12.45 14.90 -24.33
C ALA A 276 11.42 14.06 -25.11
N THR A 277 11.34 14.25 -26.42
CA THR A 277 10.61 13.47 -27.42
C THR A 277 11.66 12.88 -28.35
N HIS A 278 12.04 11.63 -28.09
CA HIS A 278 12.86 10.82 -28.98
C HIS A 278 11.98 9.81 -29.68
#